data_AF-A0A374JNJ9-F1
#
_entry.id   AF-A0A374JNJ9-F1
#
_cell.length_a   1.000
_cell.length_b   1.000
_cell.length_c   1.000
_cell.angle_alpha   90.00
_cell.angle_beta   90.00
_cell.angle_gamma   90.00
#
_symmetry.space_group_name_H-M   'P 1'
#
loop_
_entity.id
_entity.type
_entity.pdbx_description
1 polymer ?
#
loop_
_entity_poly.entity_id
_entity_poly.type
_entity_poly.pdbx_seq_one_letter_code
_entity_poly.pdbx_strand_id
1 'polypeptide(L)'
;MTDYEYIYSMAVQKALKPIIIGSIFCAIRDDVLNIIIENDGKKFEYSIDEITEKIRTGYPVDSVVRYCYDMYKVFILSNYFY
;
A
#
# COMPACT_ATOMS: atom_id res chain seq x y z
N MET A 1 -18.15 1.04 -11.32
CA MET A 1 -17.66 1.28 -9.94
C MET A 1 -16.26 0.71 -9.72
N THR A 2 -15.93 -0.42 -10.35
CA THR A 2 -14.60 -1.07 -10.34
C THR A 2 -13.46 -0.19 -10.86
N ASP A 3 -13.72 0.73 -11.80
CA ASP A 3 -12.67 1.58 -12.38
C ASP A 3 -12.03 2.53 -11.38
N TYR A 4 -12.82 3.06 -10.44
CA TYR A 4 -12.30 4.04 -9.47
C TYR A 4 -11.39 3.39 -8.43
N GLU A 5 -11.75 2.20 -7.94
CA GLU A 5 -10.93 1.39 -7.04
C GLU A 5 -9.62 0.98 -7.72
N TYR A 6 -9.69 0.56 -8.99
CA TYR A 6 -8.50 0.26 -9.79
C TYR A 6 -7.60 1.48 -10.00
N ILE A 7 -8.18 2.64 -10.35
CA ILE A 7 -7.42 3.89 -10.50
C ILE A 7 -6.74 4.26 -9.19
N TYR A 8 -7.44 4.13 -8.06
CA TYR A 8 -6.90 4.44 -6.75
C TYR A 8 -5.76 3.50 -6.36
N SER A 9 -5.93 2.18 -6.50
CA SER A 9 -4.88 1.21 -6.19
C SER A 9 -3.65 1.42 -7.08
N MET A 10 -3.84 1.76 -8.35
CA MET A 10 -2.75 2.07 -9.27
C MET A 10 -2.04 3.39 -8.91
N ALA A 11 -2.78 4.39 -8.44
CA ALA A 11 -2.19 5.65 -7.96
C ALA A 11 -1.32 5.42 -6.71
N VAL A 12 -1.79 4.63 -5.75
CA VAL A 12 -1.01 4.22 -4.56
C VAL A 12 0.25 3.48 -4.98
N GLN A 13 0.15 2.50 -5.87
CA GLN A 13 1.30 1.76 -6.39
C GLN A 13 2.34 2.69 -7.04
N LYS A 14 1.88 3.61 -7.90
CA LYS A 14 2.74 4.56 -8.62
C LYS A 14 3.46 5.50 -7.66
N ALA A 15 2.79 5.92 -6.58
CA ALA A 15 3.37 6.80 -5.57
C ALA A 15 4.38 6.08 -4.64
N LEU A 16 4.19 4.79 -4.36
CA LEU A 16 5.14 3.99 -3.56
C LEU A 16 6.40 3.60 -4.34
N LYS A 17 6.28 3.35 -5.66
CA LYS A 17 7.37 2.87 -6.52
C LYS A 17 8.68 3.69 -6.48
N PRO A 18 8.68 5.03 -6.46
CA PRO A 18 9.93 5.80 -6.35
C PRO A 18 10.54 5.79 -4.93
N ILE A 19 9.80 5.38 -3.91
CA ILE A 19 10.21 5.48 -2.49
C ILE A 19 10.75 4.14 -1.98
N ILE A 20 10.23 3.02 -2.52
CA ILE A 20 10.50 1.67 -2.04
C ILE A 20 11.18 0.87 -3.14
N ILE A 21 12.34 0.28 -2.80
CA ILE A 21 13.03 -0.68 -3.65
C ILE A 21 12.38 -2.05 -3.42
N GLY A 22 11.75 -2.60 -4.46
CA GLY A 22 11.07 -3.90 -4.41
C GLY A 22 9.93 -4.02 -5.42
N SER A 23 9.33 -5.20 -5.49
CA SER A 23 8.09 -5.45 -6.22
C SER A 23 6.92 -4.99 -5.36
N ILE A 24 6.08 -4.10 -5.90
CA ILE A 24 4.93 -3.53 -5.20
C ILE A 24 3.66 -3.95 -5.93
N PHE A 25 2.75 -4.58 -5.21
CA PHE A 25 1.43 -4.97 -5.69
C PHE A 25 0.35 -4.28 -4.86
N CYS A 26 -0.54 -3.55 -5.52
CA CYS A 26 -1.67 -2.89 -4.87
C CYS A 26 -2.97 -3.33 -5.55
N ALA A 27 -3.92 -3.82 -4.77
CA ALA A 27 -5.24 -4.19 -5.27
C ALA A 27 -6.31 -3.95 -4.21
N ILE A 28 -7.47 -3.46 -4.64
CA ILE A 28 -8.67 -3.39 -3.81
C ILE A 28 -9.52 -4.63 -4.10
N ARG A 29 -9.90 -5.37 -3.06
CA ARG A 29 -10.79 -6.53 -3.13
C ARG A 29 -11.63 -6.56 -1.87
N ASP A 30 -12.93 -6.84 -2.01
CA ASP A 30 -13.85 -6.99 -0.88
C ASP A 30 -13.80 -5.81 0.10
N ASP A 31 -13.75 -4.57 -0.42
CA ASP A 31 -13.63 -3.32 0.37
C ASP A 31 -12.31 -3.17 1.17
N VAL A 32 -11.30 -3.94 0.80
CA VAL A 32 -9.96 -3.90 1.41
C VAL A 32 -8.90 -3.54 0.38
N LEU A 33 -8.14 -2.47 0.66
CA LEU A 33 -6.91 -2.18 -0.08
C LEU A 33 -5.78 -3.02 0.46
N ASN A 34 -5.29 -3.94 -0.36
CA ASN A 34 -4.13 -4.78 -0.07
C ASN A 34 -2.90 -4.20 -0.77
N ILE A 35 -1.85 -3.95 0.01
CA ILE A 35 -0.53 -3.51 -0.46
C ILE A 35 0.47 -4.57 -0.04
N ILE A 36 1.12 -5.17 -1.02
CA ILE A 36 2.16 -6.17 -0.83
C ILE A 36 3.45 -5.62 -1.39
N ILE A 37 4.52 -5.69 -0.59
CA ILE A 37 5.86 -5.27 -0.96
C ILE A 37 6.78 -6.46 -0.77
N GLU A 38 7.47 -6.84 -1.84
CA GLU A 38 8.46 -7.91 -1.83
C GLU A 38 9.84 -7.36 -2.17
N ASN A 39 10.81 -7.60 -1.29
CA ASN A 39 12.19 -7.17 -1.46
C ASN A 39 13.14 -8.22 -0.89
N ASP A 40 14.05 -8.73 -1.71
CA ASP A 40 15.11 -9.67 -1.30
C ASP A 40 14.59 -10.91 -0.51
N GLY A 41 13.49 -11.51 -0.98
CA GLY A 41 12.86 -12.66 -0.32
C GLY A 41 12.05 -12.33 0.94
N LYS A 42 12.01 -11.06 1.36
CA LYS A 42 11.15 -10.58 2.45
C LYS A 42 9.84 -10.06 1.88
N LYS A 43 8.72 -10.48 2.47
CA LYS A 43 7.37 -10.05 2.10
C LYS A 43 6.77 -9.22 3.23
N PHE A 44 6.35 -8.01 2.90
CA PHE A 44 5.59 -7.11 3.76
C PHE A 44 4.17 -6.98 3.22
N GLU A 45 3.18 -7.10 4.10
CA GLU A 45 1.76 -7.02 3.76
C GLU A 45 1.11 -5.97 4.63
N TYR A 46 0.35 -5.08 4.00
CA TYR A 46 -0.39 -4.02 4.65
C TYR A 46 -1.78 -3.90 4.02
N SER A 47 -2.80 -3.86 4.87
CA SER A 47 -4.19 -3.80 4.45
C SER A 47 -4.92 -2.61 5.07
N ILE A 48 -5.86 -2.04 4.33
CA ILE A 48 -6.78 -1.02 4.84
C ILE A 48 -8.20 -1.46 4.51
N ASP A 49 -8.99 -1.75 5.54
CA ASP A 49 -10.41 -2.06 5.44
C ASP A 49 -11.26 -0.81 5.16
N GLU A 50 -12.50 -1.02 4.72
CA GLU A 50 -13.49 0.03 4.42
C GLU A 50 -12.95 1.07 3.42
N ILE A 51 -12.10 0.63 2.49
CA ILE A 51 -11.39 1.56 1.61
C ILE A 51 -12.37 2.26 0.65
N THR A 52 -13.42 1.60 0.19
CA THR A 52 -14.35 2.17 -0.78
C THR A 52 -15.10 3.38 -0.20
N GLU A 53 -15.49 3.34 1.08
CA GLU A 53 -16.08 4.50 1.76
C GLU A 53 -15.03 5.60 2.03
N LYS A 54 -13.84 5.23 2.48
CA LYS A 54 -12.74 6.17 2.68
C LYS A 54 -12.41 6.93 1.39
N ILE A 55 -12.29 6.24 0.25
CA ILE A 55 -11.98 6.92 -1.00
C ILE A 55 -13.14 7.84 -1.41
N ARG A 56 -14.41 7.41 -1.26
CA ARG A 56 -15.58 8.27 -1.52
C ARG A 56 -15.60 9.55 -0.70
N THR A 57 -15.10 9.51 0.54
CA THR A 57 -14.99 10.67 1.42
C THR A 57 -13.73 11.52 1.19
N GLY A 58 -12.92 11.14 0.20
CA GLY A 58 -11.73 11.91 -0.22
C GLY A 58 -10.42 11.45 0.43
N TYR A 59 -10.32 10.19 0.86
CA TYR A 59 -9.12 9.66 1.49
C TYR A 59 -7.89 9.77 0.56
N PRO A 60 -6.89 10.60 0.91
CA PRO A 60 -5.85 10.97 -0.03
C PRO A 60 -4.80 9.87 -0.17
N VAL A 61 -4.36 9.65 -1.41
CA VAL A 61 -3.31 8.66 -1.76
C VAL A 61 -2.04 8.89 -0.94
N ASP A 62 -1.61 10.14 -0.76
CA ASP A 62 -0.41 10.49 0.02
C ASP A 62 -0.48 10.02 1.48
N SER A 63 -1.67 10.01 2.09
CA SER A 63 -1.80 9.49 3.46
C SER A 63 -1.57 7.98 3.49
N VAL A 64 -2.18 7.24 2.56
CA VAL A 64 -1.97 5.78 2.43
C VAL A 64 -0.50 5.45 2.21
N VAL A 65 0.14 6.16 1.29
CA VAL A 65 1.56 5.98 0.93
C VAL A 65 2.44 6.23 2.15
N ARG A 66 2.20 7.32 2.88
CA ARG A 66 2.98 7.66 4.08
C ARG A 66 2.86 6.58 5.16
N TYR A 67 1.64 6.19 5.53
CA TYR A 67 1.44 5.16 6.56
C TYR A 67 2.03 3.80 6.15
N CYS A 68 1.82 3.40 4.89
CA CYS A 68 2.40 2.16 4.37
C CYS A 68 3.93 2.19 4.43
N TYR A 69 4.55 3.30 4.04
CA TYR A 69 6.00 3.47 4.07
C TYR A 69 6.57 3.47 5.49
N ASP A 70 5.92 4.14 6.43
CA ASP A 70 6.35 4.16 7.84
C ASP A 70 6.31 2.75 8.44
N MET A 71 5.26 1.97 8.15
CA MET A 71 5.17 0.56 8.57
C MET A 71 6.21 -0.33 7.89
N TYR A 72 6.45 -0.14 6.59
CA TYR A 72 7.49 -0.86 5.86
C TYR A 72 8.89 -0.59 6.41
N LYS A 73 9.18 0.67 6.78
CA LYS A 73 10.44 1.03 7.45
C LYS A 73 10.64 0.27 8.75
N VAL A 74 9.61 0.21 9.60
CA VAL A 74 9.66 -0.54 10.85
C VAL A 74 9.94 -2.01 10.57
N PHE A 75 9.23 -2.61 9.61
CA PHE A 75 9.45 -4.00 9.19
C PHE A 75 10.89 -4.26 8.74
N ILE A 76 11.44 -3.41 7.87
CA ILE A 76 12.82 -3.57 7.39
C ILE A 76 13.81 -3.46 8.55
N LEU A 77 13.69 -2.44 9.41
CA LEU A 77 14.57 -2.27 10.56
C LEU A 77 14.53 -3.49 11.50
N SER A 78 13.33 -4.00 11.81
CA SER A 78 13.19 -5.21 12.62
C SER A 78 13.84 -6.44 11.99
N ASN A 79 13.90 -6.53 10.66
CA ASN A 79 14.55 -7.65 9.95
C ASN A 79 16.06 -7.48 9.71
N TYR A 80 16.66 -6.36 10.09
CA TYR A 80 18.12 -6.12 9.98
C TYR A 80 18.81 -6.04 11.34
N PHE A 81 18.08 -5.64 12.39
CA PHE A 81 18.62 -5.44 13.74
C PHE A 81 18.29 -6.58 14.73
N TYR A 82 17.60 -7.63 14.27
CA TYR A 82 17.38 -8.91 14.96
C TYR A 82 17.85 -10.05 14.06
#